data_AF-A0A1B1YPQ4-F1
#
_entry.id   AF-A0A1B1YPQ4-F1
#
_cell.length_a   1.000
_cell.length_b   1.000
_cell.length_c   1.000
_cell.angle_alpha   90.00
_cell.angle_beta   90.00
_cell.angle_gamma   90.00
#
_symmetry.space_group_name_H-M   'P 1'
#
loop_
_entity.id
_entity.type
_entity.pdbx_description
1 polymer ?
#
loop_
_entity_poly.entity_id
_entity_poly.type
_entity_poly.pdbx_seq_one_letter_code
_entity_poly.pdbx_strand_id
1 'polypeptide(L)'
;MSTAALVDSPRQQGTELLAIYEISKILSSSLDLKRTLRGVLNLLASYMRMQRGTVSLLDAGDELRAIGAADLSEEAVLRAHYRIGEGITGRILQTGSPCVVPDIAQEPLFLNRTGARDLAAGQVIAFIGVPIKVGRDTVGVLTVDRDVTDEAANFERDVRFLTMVANLIGQTARLHSNVAAERAELLQEKSRLQKELHAKYRLDNVIGASKGMQEVFAEVHQVAAGRATVLLRGESGTGKEVIARAIHFLSPRKEGPFVRVNCAALSENLLESELFGHEKGAFTGAHADRKGRFELADGGTLFLDEIGEVSPGFQTKLLRVLQEREFERVGGSRPIKVDVRLICATNRNLEEAVGKGTFREDLYFRINVVTVFMPPLRERREDIPPLVEHFLSRYNEESHRAITLSPEALQIMLECNWPGNVRELENCVERCATMTRGDTIRATDMPCQHGKCFSLVLQGYTTTQRESVVLPVARARLPSPVTAPGAAAAPATASGDAPPDDEHERLVWAMQQCGWVQAKAARLLGITPRQIGYALRKYNVQVRRF
;
A
#
# COMPACT_ATOMS: atom_id res chain seq x y z
N MET A 1 56.07 43.33 35.80
CA MET A 1 54.79 43.36 35.06
C MET A 1 55.10 43.40 33.57
N SER A 2 54.98 42.25 32.89
CA SER A 2 54.95 42.21 31.42
C SER A 2 54.20 40.96 31.01
N THR A 3 52.99 41.16 30.50
CA THR A 3 52.09 40.18 29.91
C THR A 3 52.65 39.73 28.56
N ALA A 4 53.31 38.57 28.52
CA ALA A 4 53.62 37.89 27.27
C ALA A 4 52.41 37.02 26.87
N ALA A 5 51.55 37.57 26.02
CA ALA A 5 50.54 36.79 25.31
C ALA A 5 51.27 35.86 24.32
N LEU A 6 51.23 34.56 24.59
CA LEU A 6 51.65 33.51 23.65
C LEU A 6 50.70 33.55 22.44
N VAL A 7 51.20 34.07 21.33
CA VAL A 7 50.51 34.11 20.04
C VAL A 7 50.46 32.68 19.48
N ASP A 8 49.24 32.15 19.30
CA ASP A 8 48.95 30.85 18.70
C ASP A 8 49.59 30.69 17.31
N SER A 9 50.15 29.50 17.01
CA SER A 9 50.61 29.21 15.65
C SER A 9 49.43 28.84 14.72
N PRO A 10 49.30 29.44 13.52
CA PRO A 10 48.17 29.22 12.61
C PRO A 10 48.04 27.78 12.07
N ARG A 11 49.11 26.97 12.13
CA ARG A 11 49.08 25.56 11.70
C ARG A 11 48.24 24.65 12.60
N GLN A 12 48.20 24.93 13.91
CA GLN A 12 47.49 24.08 14.85
C GLN A 12 45.97 24.35 14.87
N GLN A 13 45.55 25.61 14.68
CA GLN A 13 44.11 25.97 14.58
C GLN A 13 43.44 25.32 13.36
N GLY A 14 44.16 25.16 12.24
CA GLY A 14 43.66 24.43 11.07
C GLY A 14 43.43 22.93 11.32
N THR A 15 44.19 22.32 12.23
CA THR A 15 44.09 20.88 12.53
C THR A 15 42.85 20.57 13.37
N GLU A 16 42.48 21.44 14.31
CA GLU A 16 41.27 21.29 15.14
C GLU A 16 39.98 21.45 14.34
N LEU A 17 39.95 22.42 13.40
CA LEU A 17 38.80 22.61 12.51
C LEU A 17 38.59 21.40 11.59
N LEU A 18 39.68 20.82 11.06
CA LEU A 18 39.63 19.59 10.28
C LEU A 18 39.15 18.40 11.14
N ALA A 19 39.61 18.29 12.38
CA ALA A 19 39.17 17.24 13.29
C ALA A 19 37.66 17.35 13.61
N ILE A 20 37.15 18.56 13.88
CA ILE A 20 35.70 18.80 14.09
C ILE A 20 34.91 18.40 12.84
N TYR A 21 35.39 18.77 11.66
CA TYR A 21 34.75 18.43 10.40
C TYR A 21 34.67 16.91 10.21
N GLU A 22 35.76 16.17 10.42
CA GLU A 22 35.77 14.71 10.30
C GLU A 22 34.91 14.03 11.40
N ILE A 23 34.93 14.54 12.63
CA ILE A 23 34.03 14.09 13.71
C ILE A 23 32.56 14.27 13.30
N SER A 24 32.22 15.41 12.68
CA SER A 24 30.85 15.67 12.21
C SER A 24 30.40 14.68 11.12
N LYS A 25 31.31 14.27 10.22
CA LYS A 25 31.03 13.22 9.22
C LYS A 25 30.78 11.88 9.88
N ILE A 26 31.59 11.50 10.87
CA ILE A 26 31.45 10.23 11.57
C ILE A 26 30.10 10.18 12.29
N LEU A 27 29.76 11.24 13.04
CA LEU A 27 28.50 11.33 13.79
C LEU A 27 27.26 11.31 12.90
N SER A 28 27.34 11.84 11.67
CA SER A 28 26.22 11.85 10.70
C SER A 28 26.15 10.61 9.80
N SER A 29 27.12 9.69 9.87
CA SER A 29 27.22 8.57 8.92
C SER A 29 26.29 7.38 9.20
N SER A 30 25.83 7.17 10.44
CA SER A 30 25.02 6.00 10.79
C SER A 30 24.15 6.23 12.03
N LEU A 31 23.07 5.45 12.16
CA LEU A 31 22.18 5.48 13.32
C LEU A 31 22.65 4.61 14.51
N ASP A 32 23.84 4.01 14.42
CA ASP A 32 24.44 3.22 15.51
C ASP A 32 25.32 4.11 16.40
N LEU A 33 24.75 4.60 17.50
CA LEU A 33 25.42 5.52 18.41
C LEU A 33 26.70 4.93 19.02
N LYS A 34 26.72 3.64 19.37
CA LYS A 34 27.90 2.98 19.96
C LYS A 34 29.05 2.96 18.95
N ARG A 35 28.74 2.65 17.69
CA ARG A 35 29.73 2.62 16.61
C ARG A 35 30.25 4.00 16.25
N THR A 36 29.37 5.01 16.13
CA THR A 36 29.78 6.38 15.79
C THR A 36 30.65 6.99 16.88
N LEU A 37 30.28 6.84 18.16
CA LEU A 37 31.07 7.36 19.28
C LEU A 37 32.46 6.72 19.36
N ARG A 38 32.58 5.40 19.14
CA ARG A 38 33.91 4.74 19.03
C ARG A 38 34.75 5.35 17.92
N GLY A 39 34.16 5.65 16.76
CA GLY A 39 34.84 6.31 15.65
C GLY A 39 35.37 7.70 16.01
N VAL A 40 34.56 8.51 16.71
CA VAL A 40 34.95 9.83 17.21
C VAL A 40 36.13 9.71 18.18
N LEU A 41 36.05 8.79 19.15
CA LEU A 41 37.10 8.59 20.14
C LEU A 41 38.43 8.11 19.52
N ASN A 42 38.38 7.25 18.50
CA ASN A 42 39.59 6.83 17.76
C ASN A 42 40.23 7.99 16.99
N LEU A 43 39.43 8.92 16.48
CA LEU A 43 39.93 10.12 15.82
C LEU A 43 40.61 11.05 16.83
N LEU A 44 40.01 11.26 18.01
CA LEU A 44 40.63 12.02 19.10
C LEU A 44 41.98 11.44 19.52
N ALA A 45 42.07 10.11 19.62
CA ALA A 45 43.32 9.40 19.93
C ALA A 45 44.40 9.61 18.86
N SER A 46 44.01 9.57 17.59
CA SER A 46 44.94 9.65 16.46
C SER A 46 45.46 11.08 16.20
N TYR A 47 44.61 12.09 16.34
CA TYR A 47 44.94 13.47 15.95
C TYR A 47 45.39 14.37 17.10
N MET A 48 45.00 14.08 18.35
CA MET A 48 45.19 14.99 19.47
C MET A 48 46.08 14.45 20.59
N ARG A 49 46.70 13.27 20.40
CA ARG A 49 47.46 12.54 21.45
C ARG A 49 46.64 12.34 22.73
N MET A 50 45.31 12.29 22.59
CA MET A 50 44.37 12.06 23.68
C MET A 50 44.16 10.56 23.80
N GLN A 51 44.90 9.91 24.69
CA GLN A 51 44.77 8.48 24.92
C GLN A 51 43.47 8.19 25.68
N ARG A 52 42.92 6.98 25.49
CA ARG A 52 41.86 6.40 26.32
C ARG A 52 40.65 7.33 26.57
N GLY A 53 39.94 7.64 25.50
CA GLY A 53 38.71 8.42 25.58
C GLY A 53 37.49 7.55 25.94
N THR A 54 36.58 8.08 26.76
CA THR A 54 35.29 7.44 27.09
C THR A 54 34.15 8.45 27.01
N VAL A 55 33.08 8.07 26.31
CA VAL A 55 31.80 8.78 26.31
C VAL A 55 30.82 8.02 27.18
N SER A 56 30.34 8.68 28.23
CA SER A 56 29.33 8.15 29.14
C SER A 56 28.07 9.00 29.05
N LEU A 57 26.90 8.38 28.88
CA LEU A 57 25.61 9.09 28.89
C LEU A 57 24.77 8.63 30.08
N LEU A 58 23.86 9.50 30.51
CA LEU A 58 22.91 9.22 31.58
C LEU A 58 21.86 8.22 31.10
N ASP A 59 21.66 7.16 31.86
CA ASP A 59 20.57 6.20 31.67
C ASP A 59 19.33 6.61 32.50
N ALA A 60 18.18 6.00 32.25
CA ALA A 60 16.90 6.29 32.90
C ALA A 60 16.89 6.10 34.43
N GLY A 61 17.96 5.55 35.02
CA GLY A 61 18.12 5.34 36.46
C GLY A 61 19.07 6.33 37.15
N ASP A 62 19.35 7.50 36.56
CA ASP A 62 20.29 8.52 37.07
C ASP A 62 21.74 8.03 37.24
N GLU A 63 22.11 6.99 36.50
CA GLU A 63 23.47 6.45 36.44
C GLU A 63 24.12 6.74 35.08
N LEU A 64 25.37 7.20 35.11
CA LEU A 64 26.22 7.33 33.93
C LEU A 64 26.70 5.95 33.49
N ARG A 65 26.49 5.63 32.22
CA ARG A 65 26.99 4.40 31.59
C ARG A 65 27.87 4.73 30.40
N ALA A 66 29.01 4.07 30.30
CA ALA A 66 29.88 4.20 29.13
C ALA A 66 29.23 3.57 27.89
N ILE A 67 29.02 4.37 26.85
CA ILE A 67 28.42 3.94 25.58
C ILE A 67 29.51 3.73 24.52
N GLY A 68 30.55 4.55 24.54
CA GLY A 68 31.70 4.45 23.63
C GLY A 68 33.01 4.60 24.38
N ALA A 69 34.03 3.86 23.95
CA ALA A 69 35.37 3.93 24.49
C ALA A 69 36.41 3.68 23.39
N ALA A 70 37.55 4.34 23.47
CA ALA A 70 38.76 4.04 22.70
C ALA A 70 39.86 3.56 23.64
N ASP A 71 40.65 2.58 23.18
CA ASP A 71 41.78 2.01 23.94
C ASP A 71 41.41 1.43 25.32
N LEU A 72 40.20 0.84 25.43
CA LEU A 72 39.68 0.18 26.63
C LEU A 72 39.08 -1.19 26.27
N SER A 73 39.25 -2.19 27.14
CA SER A 73 38.61 -3.49 27.00
C SER A 73 37.09 -3.39 27.26
N GLU A 74 36.29 -4.29 26.69
CA GLU A 74 34.84 -4.28 26.91
C GLU A 74 34.45 -4.49 28.39
N GLU A 75 35.24 -5.26 29.14
CA GLU A 75 35.09 -5.42 30.60
C GLU A 75 35.40 -4.12 31.37
N ALA A 76 36.37 -3.33 30.91
CA ALA A 76 36.66 -2.01 31.51
C ALA A 76 35.53 -1.01 31.25
N VAL A 77 34.88 -1.08 30.08
CA VAL A 77 33.70 -0.26 29.73
C VAL A 77 32.50 -0.62 30.59
N LEU A 78 32.25 -1.90 30.83
CA LEU A 78 31.15 -2.39 31.68
C LEU A 78 31.34 -2.04 33.16
N ARG A 79 32.56 -1.75 33.62
CA ARG A 79 32.83 -1.29 35.00
C ARG A 79 32.71 0.22 35.17
N ALA A 80 32.62 0.97 34.07
CA ALA A 80 32.54 2.43 34.06
C ALA A 80 31.11 2.94 34.30
N HIS A 81 30.58 2.63 35.48
CA HIS A 81 29.32 3.18 35.98
C HIS A 81 29.59 4.23 37.05
N TYR A 82 28.87 5.37 37.02
CA TYR A 82 29.03 6.45 38.01
C TYR A 82 27.68 7.04 38.39
N ARG A 83 27.49 7.36 39.67
CA ARG A 83 26.34 8.13 40.16
C ARG A 83 26.59 9.64 40.07
N ILE A 84 25.52 10.42 40.11
CA ILE A 84 25.60 11.88 40.17
C ILE A 84 26.42 12.31 41.41
N GLY A 85 27.44 13.16 41.22
CA GLY A 85 28.35 13.63 42.27
C GLY A 85 29.45 12.65 42.67
N GLU A 86 29.48 11.44 42.11
CA GLU A 86 30.46 10.39 42.44
C GLU A 86 31.79 10.56 41.69
N GLY A 87 32.87 10.79 42.43
CA GLY A 87 34.19 11.04 41.85
C GLY A 87 34.20 12.25 40.92
N ILE A 88 35.22 12.35 40.06
CA ILE A 88 35.36 13.50 39.16
C ILE A 88 34.32 13.46 38.03
N THR A 89 34.11 12.30 37.41
CA THR A 89 33.13 12.10 36.35
C THR A 89 31.71 12.43 36.81
N GLY A 90 31.29 11.95 37.99
CA GLY A 90 29.95 12.25 38.53
C GLY A 90 29.79 13.71 38.95
N ARG A 91 30.86 14.38 39.40
CA ARG A 91 30.84 15.83 39.69
C ARG A 91 30.72 16.69 38.43
N ILE A 92 31.34 16.29 37.32
CA ILE A 92 31.17 16.99 36.03
C ILE A 92 29.71 16.93 35.60
N LEU A 93 29.05 15.78 35.77
CA LEU A 93 27.62 15.64 35.50
C LEU A 93 26.78 16.55 36.40
N GLN A 94 27.07 16.58 37.70
CA GLN A 94 26.32 17.37 38.68
C GLN A 94 26.48 18.88 38.47
N THR A 95 27.71 19.34 38.22
CA THR A 95 28.00 20.78 38.08
C THR A 95 27.75 21.29 36.67
N GLY A 96 27.82 20.42 35.66
CA GLY A 96 27.78 20.81 34.26
C GLY A 96 29.00 21.64 33.84
N SER A 97 30.12 21.55 34.56
CA SER A 97 31.35 22.29 34.29
C SER A 97 32.52 21.33 33.97
N PRO A 98 33.39 21.69 33.01
CA PRO A 98 34.61 20.94 32.73
C PRO A 98 35.52 20.81 33.96
N CYS A 99 36.26 19.71 34.03
CA CYS A 99 37.28 19.48 35.06
C CYS A 99 38.57 18.97 34.40
N VAL A 100 39.70 19.51 34.85
CA VAL A 100 41.05 19.09 34.45
C VAL A 100 41.79 18.66 35.70
N VAL A 101 42.36 17.47 35.64
CA VAL A 101 43.27 16.94 36.66
C VAL A 101 44.63 16.81 36.00
N PRO A 102 45.59 17.71 36.29
CA PRO A 102 46.90 17.70 35.64
C PRO A 102 47.73 16.43 35.89
N ASP A 103 47.56 15.83 37.08
CA ASP A 103 48.18 14.56 37.45
C ASP A 103 47.19 13.71 38.24
N ILE A 104 46.72 12.61 37.62
CA ILE A 104 45.76 11.69 38.24
C ILE A 104 46.31 10.97 39.46
N ALA A 105 47.64 10.83 39.61
CA ALA A 105 48.26 10.16 40.75
C ALA A 105 48.15 10.98 42.04
N GLN A 106 47.97 12.29 41.91
CA GLN A 106 47.88 13.24 43.03
C GLN A 106 46.46 13.62 43.42
N GLU A 107 45.43 13.08 42.74
CA GLU A 107 44.03 13.47 42.94
C GLU A 107 43.24 12.41 43.73
N PRO A 108 42.90 12.66 45.02
CA PRO A 108 42.23 11.68 45.88
C PRO A 108 40.82 11.29 45.42
N LEU A 109 40.14 12.14 44.63
CA LEU A 109 38.78 11.90 44.15
C LEU A 109 38.72 11.07 42.85
N PHE A 110 39.87 10.65 42.33
CA PHE A 110 39.95 9.89 41.10
C PHE A 110 39.77 8.39 41.33
N LEU A 111 38.61 7.85 40.93
CA LEU A 111 38.19 6.49 41.28
C LEU A 111 38.75 5.37 40.38
N ASN A 112 39.49 5.68 39.31
CA ASN A 112 40.07 4.74 38.33
C ASN A 112 39.23 3.47 37.99
N ARG A 113 37.90 3.60 37.86
CA ARG A 113 36.96 2.45 37.74
C ARG A 113 37.18 1.54 36.55
N THR A 114 37.76 2.06 35.47
CA THR A 114 38.10 1.27 34.27
C THR A 114 39.25 0.29 34.54
N GLY A 115 40.08 0.54 35.57
CA GLY A 115 41.23 -0.28 35.94
C GLY A 115 42.35 -0.28 34.88
N ALA A 116 42.24 0.56 33.86
CA ALA A 116 43.13 0.54 32.70
C ALA A 116 44.41 1.36 32.91
N ARG A 117 44.46 2.21 33.96
CA ARG A 117 45.56 3.16 34.20
C ARG A 117 46.58 2.57 35.16
N ASP A 118 47.81 2.42 34.71
CA ASP A 118 48.94 1.98 35.52
C ASP A 118 49.64 3.21 36.13
N LEU A 119 49.36 3.48 37.41
CA LEU A 119 49.90 4.61 38.15
C LEU A 119 51.37 4.41 38.57
N ALA A 120 51.96 3.23 38.31
CA ALA A 120 53.31 2.87 38.73
C ALA A 120 54.41 3.15 37.68
N ALA A 121 54.03 3.50 36.43
CA ALA A 121 54.96 3.58 35.29
C ALA A 121 55.74 4.91 35.16
N GLY A 122 55.63 5.85 36.11
CA GLY A 122 56.38 7.11 36.10
C GLY A 122 55.98 8.13 35.03
N GLN A 123 54.88 7.89 34.30
CA GLN A 123 54.29 8.83 33.33
C GLN A 123 53.23 9.70 34.01
N VAL A 124 53.32 11.02 33.81
CA VAL A 124 52.29 11.96 34.28
C VAL A 124 51.14 11.98 33.29
N ILE A 125 49.99 11.48 33.73
CA ILE A 125 48.76 11.41 32.92
C ILE A 125 47.80 12.49 33.44
N ALA A 126 47.42 13.40 32.55
CA ALA A 126 46.35 14.35 32.81
C ALA A 126 45.00 13.75 32.42
N PHE A 127 43.97 14.00 33.23
CA PHE A 127 42.60 13.65 32.92
C PHE A 127 41.79 14.91 32.61
N ILE A 128 41.08 14.90 31.49
CA ILE A 128 40.20 15.99 31.08
C ILE A 128 38.80 15.43 30.90
N GLY A 129 37.86 16.00 31.65
CA GLY A 129 36.44 15.67 31.54
C GLY A 129 35.62 16.89 31.18
N VAL A 130 34.76 16.76 30.16
CA VAL A 130 33.84 17.80 29.74
C VAL A 130 32.39 17.30 29.75
N PRO A 131 31.42 18.15 30.13
CA PRO A 131 30.02 17.79 30.12
C PRO A 131 29.49 17.71 28.67
N ILE A 132 28.68 16.68 28.41
CA ILE A 132 27.90 16.56 27.17
C ILE A 132 26.55 17.22 27.44
N LYS A 133 26.28 18.33 26.77
CA LYS A 133 25.07 19.14 26.99
C LYS A 133 24.08 19.04 25.84
N VAL A 134 22.80 19.02 26.20
CA VAL A 134 21.68 19.18 25.28
C VAL A 134 20.80 20.30 25.81
N GLY A 135 20.87 21.47 25.18
CA GLY A 135 20.20 22.66 25.70
C GLY A 135 20.82 23.09 27.04
N ARG A 136 20.03 23.02 28.12
CA ARG A 136 20.49 23.35 29.49
C ARG A 136 20.89 22.13 30.31
N ASP A 137 20.57 20.93 29.83
CA ASP A 137 20.75 19.70 30.59
C ASP A 137 22.08 19.04 30.26
N THR A 138 22.76 18.52 31.28
CA THR A 138 23.96 17.68 31.12
C THR A 138 23.51 16.24 31.01
N VAL A 139 23.61 15.67 29.80
CA VAL A 139 23.12 14.32 29.49
C VAL A 139 24.23 13.26 29.51
N GLY A 140 25.47 13.68 29.74
CA GLY A 140 26.62 12.79 29.77
C GLY A 140 27.94 13.49 30.04
N VAL A 141 29.03 12.74 29.98
CA VAL A 141 30.41 13.21 30.16
C VAL A 141 31.32 12.57 29.11
N LEU A 142 32.12 13.40 28.44
CA LEU A 142 33.25 12.96 27.62
C LEU A 142 34.51 13.10 28.47
N THR A 143 35.26 12.01 28.60
CA THR A 143 36.51 11.96 29.34
C THR A 143 37.63 11.49 28.44
N VAL A 144 38.81 12.07 28.59
CA VAL A 144 40.03 11.67 27.86
C VAL A 144 41.22 11.73 28.80
N ASP A 145 42.20 10.86 28.55
CA ASP A 145 43.49 10.89 29.20
C ASP A 145 44.52 11.53 28.24
N ARG A 146 45.48 12.31 28.77
CA ARG A 146 46.52 12.96 27.98
C ARG A 146 47.87 12.79 28.66
N ASP A 147 48.87 12.32 27.92
CA ASP A 147 50.25 12.26 28.41
C ASP A 147 50.85 13.66 28.49
N VAL A 148 51.34 14.04 29.67
CA VAL A 148 51.99 15.33 29.90
C VAL A 148 53.50 15.14 29.82
N THR A 149 54.06 15.30 28.62
CA THR A 149 55.52 15.24 28.37
C THR A 149 56.17 16.62 28.23
N ASP A 150 55.38 17.70 28.30
CA ASP A 150 55.79 19.07 27.95
C ASP A 150 55.31 20.03 29.05
N GLU A 151 56.20 20.84 29.62
CA GLU A 151 55.89 21.78 30.73
C GLU A 151 54.92 22.91 30.29
N ALA A 152 54.66 23.06 28.99
CA ALA A 152 53.78 24.07 28.38
C ALA A 152 52.40 23.53 27.92
N ALA A 153 51.89 22.44 28.53
CA ALA A 153 50.58 21.89 28.17
C ALA A 153 49.43 22.90 28.41
N ASN A 154 48.80 23.37 27.33
CA ASN A 154 47.67 24.30 27.39
C ASN A 154 46.32 23.55 27.52
N PHE A 155 45.94 23.23 28.75
CA PHE A 155 44.68 22.54 29.04
C PHE A 155 43.42 23.37 28.71
N GLU A 156 43.52 24.70 28.72
CA GLU A 156 42.38 25.57 28.41
C GLU A 156 41.90 25.37 26.96
N ARG A 157 42.84 25.15 26.05
CA ARG A 157 42.56 24.85 24.65
C ARG A 157 41.90 23.48 24.46
N ASP A 158 42.42 22.44 25.12
CA ASP A 158 41.85 21.10 25.06
C ASP A 158 40.40 21.10 25.56
N VAL A 159 40.14 21.79 26.67
CA VAL A 159 38.79 21.91 27.23
C VAL A 159 37.85 22.57 26.23
N ARG A 160 38.26 23.66 25.56
CA ARG A 160 37.44 24.30 24.52
C ARG A 160 37.13 23.36 23.37
N PHE A 161 38.14 22.65 22.86
CA PHE A 161 37.98 21.70 21.76
C PHE A 161 37.06 20.53 22.13
N LEU A 162 37.33 19.88 23.27
CA LEU A 162 36.53 18.77 23.77
C LEU A 162 35.10 19.21 24.07
N THR A 163 34.89 20.45 24.53
CA THR A 163 33.54 21.00 24.74
C THR A 163 32.77 21.11 23.41
N MET A 164 33.42 21.51 22.30
CA MET A 164 32.79 21.51 20.98
C MET A 164 32.41 20.08 20.54
N VAL A 165 33.32 19.13 20.73
CA VAL A 165 33.07 17.71 20.40
C VAL A 165 31.94 17.13 21.26
N ALA A 166 31.93 17.43 22.56
CA ALA A 166 30.90 17.01 23.50
C ALA A 166 29.52 17.57 23.14
N ASN A 167 29.44 18.83 22.67
CA ASN A 167 28.19 19.39 22.16
C ASN A 167 27.68 18.65 20.92
N LEU A 168 28.57 18.30 19.97
CA LEU A 168 28.18 17.52 18.78
C LEU A 168 27.70 16.11 19.15
N ILE A 169 28.39 15.46 20.10
CA ILE A 169 27.99 14.16 20.65
C ILE A 169 26.60 14.26 21.31
N GLY A 170 26.36 15.30 22.09
CA GLY A 170 25.07 15.53 22.77
C GLY A 170 23.91 15.69 21.79
N GLN A 171 24.08 16.53 20.76
CA GLN A 171 23.07 16.70 19.72
C GLN A 171 22.79 15.39 18.97
N THR A 172 23.84 14.64 18.64
CA THR A 172 23.71 13.35 17.96
C THR A 172 22.97 12.35 18.84
N ALA A 173 23.36 12.20 20.10
CA ALA A 173 22.68 11.30 21.03
C ALA A 173 21.19 11.62 21.16
N ARG A 174 20.81 12.92 21.27
CA ARG A 174 19.41 13.35 21.31
C ARG A 174 18.64 12.95 20.04
N LEU A 175 19.21 13.22 18.87
CA LEU A 175 18.57 12.87 17.59
C LEU A 175 18.34 11.36 17.49
N HIS A 176 19.32 10.54 17.87
CA HIS A 176 19.18 9.09 17.88
C HIS A 176 18.08 8.62 18.85
N SER A 177 18.01 9.17 20.06
CA SER A 177 16.97 8.83 21.03
C SER A 177 15.57 9.20 20.52
N ASN A 178 15.40 10.36 19.88
CA ASN A 178 14.13 10.76 19.29
C ASN A 178 13.70 9.81 18.17
N VAL A 179 14.60 9.47 17.25
CA VAL A 179 14.31 8.52 16.14
C VAL A 179 13.97 7.13 16.69
N ALA A 180 14.66 6.68 17.74
CA ALA A 180 14.36 5.40 18.38
C ALA A 180 12.98 5.39 19.05
N ALA A 181 12.62 6.48 19.75
CA ALA A 181 11.31 6.64 20.39
C ALA A 181 10.17 6.68 19.37
N GLU A 182 10.29 7.49 18.32
CA GLU A 182 9.30 7.58 17.24
C GLU A 182 9.12 6.22 16.54
N ARG A 183 10.21 5.50 16.28
CA ARG A 183 10.15 4.16 15.70
C ARG A 183 9.43 3.17 16.64
N ALA A 184 9.65 3.24 17.94
CA ALA A 184 8.98 2.38 18.90
C ALA A 184 7.47 2.65 18.95
N GLU A 185 7.08 3.93 18.95
CA GLU A 185 5.68 4.34 18.90
C GLU A 185 4.97 3.86 17.63
N LEU A 186 5.60 4.07 16.46
CA LEU A 186 5.07 3.58 15.17
C LEU A 186 4.91 2.06 15.15
N LEU A 187 5.84 1.31 15.73
CA LEU A 187 5.73 -0.16 15.83
C LEU A 187 4.60 -0.59 16.77
N GLN A 188 4.40 0.13 17.87
CA GLN A 188 3.32 -0.13 18.81
C GLN A 188 1.95 0.17 18.18
N GLU A 189 1.81 1.31 17.50
CA GLU A 189 0.59 1.67 16.79
C GLU A 189 0.28 0.69 15.67
N LYS A 190 1.29 0.30 14.87
CA LYS A 190 1.14 -0.77 13.87
C LYS A 190 0.58 -2.03 14.49
N SER A 191 1.12 -2.49 15.62
CA SER A 191 0.64 -3.69 16.30
C SER A 191 -0.80 -3.53 16.82
N ARG A 192 -1.16 -2.36 17.37
CA ARG A 192 -2.54 -2.07 17.79
C ARG A 192 -3.52 -2.16 16.61
N LEU A 193 -3.21 -1.47 15.51
CA LEU A 193 -4.04 -1.46 14.30
C LEU A 193 -4.17 -2.86 13.69
N GLN A 194 -3.09 -3.64 13.67
CA GLN A 194 -3.12 -5.04 13.23
C GLN A 194 -4.06 -5.89 14.10
N LYS A 195 -4.02 -5.72 15.43
CA LYS A 195 -4.93 -6.44 16.35
C LYS A 195 -6.39 -6.04 16.14
N GLU A 196 -6.69 -4.76 15.96
CA GLU A 196 -8.05 -4.29 15.64
C GLU A 196 -8.55 -4.88 14.31
N LEU A 197 -7.68 -4.93 13.30
CA LEU A 197 -7.99 -5.53 12.01
C LEU A 197 -8.26 -7.04 12.14
N HIS A 198 -7.42 -7.74 12.91
CA HIS A 198 -7.61 -9.16 13.21
C HIS A 198 -8.94 -9.39 13.93
N ALA A 199 -9.28 -8.55 14.91
CA ALA A 199 -10.54 -8.62 15.64
C ALA A 199 -11.75 -8.39 14.73
N LYS A 200 -11.67 -7.44 13.79
CA LYS A 200 -12.75 -7.12 12.85
C LYS A 200 -13.03 -8.24 11.85
N TYR A 201 -11.99 -8.91 11.37
CA TYR A 201 -12.11 -9.95 10.32
C TYR A 201 -11.99 -11.38 10.86
N ARG A 202 -12.27 -11.59 12.16
CA ARG A 202 -12.48 -12.94 12.69
C ARG A 202 -13.65 -13.58 11.99
N LEU A 203 -13.54 -14.89 11.78
CA LEU A 203 -14.59 -15.69 11.17
C LEU A 203 -15.89 -15.63 12.00
N ASP A 204 -15.75 -15.45 13.32
CA ASP A 204 -16.84 -15.21 14.28
C ASP A 204 -17.68 -13.97 13.97
N ASN A 205 -17.13 -12.99 13.23
CA ASN A 205 -17.87 -11.79 12.81
C ASN A 205 -18.54 -11.96 11.44
N VAL A 206 -18.33 -13.09 10.77
CA VAL A 206 -19.02 -13.41 9.51
C VAL A 206 -20.36 -14.03 9.86
N ILE A 207 -21.44 -13.38 9.43
CA ILE A 207 -22.79 -13.82 9.77
C ILE A 207 -23.16 -15.02 8.89
N GLY A 208 -23.48 -16.14 9.55
CA GLY A 208 -23.95 -17.36 8.92
C GLY A 208 -24.30 -18.43 9.96
N ALA A 209 -25.58 -18.59 10.28
CA ALA A 209 -26.10 -19.66 11.14
C ALA A 209 -26.53 -20.90 10.33
N SER A 210 -26.80 -20.73 9.04
CA SER A 210 -27.26 -21.79 8.15
C SER A 210 -26.25 -22.93 8.01
N LYS A 211 -26.75 -24.15 7.82
CA LYS A 211 -25.91 -25.34 7.62
C LYS A 211 -24.87 -25.15 6.49
N GLY A 212 -25.28 -24.56 5.37
CA GLY A 212 -24.39 -24.31 4.24
C GLY A 212 -23.25 -23.34 4.58
N MET A 213 -23.50 -22.31 5.38
CA MET A 213 -22.43 -21.42 5.85
C MET A 213 -21.54 -22.06 6.90
N GLN A 214 -22.09 -22.91 7.77
CA GLN A 214 -21.29 -23.65 8.75
C GLN A 214 -20.31 -24.63 8.07
N GLU A 215 -20.72 -25.27 6.97
CA GLU A 215 -19.83 -26.08 6.13
C GLU A 215 -18.71 -25.24 5.50
N VAL A 216 -19.06 -24.07 4.93
CA VAL A 216 -18.06 -23.11 4.42
C VAL A 216 -17.07 -22.68 5.51
N PHE A 217 -17.55 -22.42 6.73
CA PHE A 217 -16.69 -22.04 7.84
C PHE A 217 -15.74 -23.16 8.24
N ALA A 218 -16.20 -24.41 8.27
CA ALA A 218 -15.35 -25.57 8.54
C ALA A 218 -14.25 -25.72 7.46
N GLU A 219 -14.62 -25.59 6.18
CA GLU A 219 -13.65 -25.62 5.07
C GLU A 219 -12.62 -24.49 5.19
N VAL A 220 -13.07 -23.27 5.49
CA VAL A 220 -12.16 -22.12 5.65
C VAL A 220 -11.15 -22.37 6.77
N HIS A 221 -11.57 -22.90 7.92
CA HIS A 221 -10.65 -23.22 9.02
C HIS A 221 -9.59 -24.26 8.60
N GLN A 222 -10.01 -25.30 7.88
CA GLN A 222 -9.10 -26.34 7.40
C GLN A 222 -8.09 -25.77 6.38
N VAL A 223 -8.58 -24.95 5.45
CA VAL A 223 -7.77 -24.43 4.34
C VAL A 223 -6.88 -23.27 4.77
N ALA A 224 -7.28 -22.48 5.77
CA ALA A 224 -6.51 -21.32 6.23
C ALA A 224 -5.11 -21.70 6.74
N ALA A 225 -4.96 -22.85 7.41
CA ALA A 225 -3.68 -23.35 7.91
C ALA A 225 -2.67 -23.69 6.79
N GLY A 226 -3.16 -24.04 5.60
CA GLY A 226 -2.35 -24.42 4.45
C GLY A 226 -1.82 -23.25 3.63
N ARG A 227 -0.89 -23.56 2.71
CA ARG A 227 -0.36 -22.62 1.69
C ARG A 227 -1.01 -22.81 0.31
N ALA A 228 -1.99 -23.70 0.21
CA ALA A 228 -2.65 -24.02 -1.05
C ALA A 228 -3.42 -22.81 -1.61
N THR A 229 -3.52 -22.76 -2.94
CA THR A 229 -4.39 -21.83 -3.65
C THR A 229 -5.83 -22.16 -3.37
N VAL A 230 -6.65 -21.14 -3.07
CA VAL A 230 -8.06 -21.32 -2.77
C VAL A 230 -8.89 -20.65 -3.86
N LEU A 231 -9.87 -21.37 -4.42
CA LEU A 231 -10.84 -20.85 -5.37
C LEU A 231 -12.20 -20.72 -4.69
N LEU A 232 -12.64 -19.48 -4.50
CA LEU A 232 -13.96 -19.13 -3.99
C LEU A 232 -14.95 -19.04 -5.15
N ARG A 233 -15.95 -19.92 -5.15
CA ARG A 233 -17.00 -19.95 -6.16
C ARG A 233 -18.32 -19.49 -5.59
N GLY A 234 -19.13 -18.86 -6.43
CA GLY A 234 -20.50 -18.52 -6.09
C GLY A 234 -20.93 -17.20 -6.71
N GLU A 235 -22.22 -16.92 -6.64
CA GLU A 235 -22.83 -15.74 -7.26
C GLU A 235 -22.23 -14.43 -6.73
N SER A 236 -22.43 -13.35 -7.48
CA SER A 236 -22.02 -12.02 -7.04
C SER A 236 -22.82 -11.62 -5.79
N GLY A 237 -22.16 -10.95 -4.85
CA GLY A 237 -22.80 -10.47 -3.61
C GLY A 237 -22.97 -11.52 -2.50
N THR A 238 -22.41 -12.73 -2.61
CA THR A 238 -22.49 -13.76 -1.55
C THR A 238 -21.50 -13.58 -0.38
N GLY A 239 -20.55 -12.64 -0.50
CA GLY A 239 -19.55 -12.37 0.56
C GLY A 239 -18.17 -13.01 0.34
N LYS A 240 -17.82 -13.40 -0.90
CA LYS A 240 -16.51 -13.99 -1.24
C LYS A 240 -15.31 -13.20 -0.71
N GLU A 241 -15.35 -11.87 -0.76
CA GLU A 241 -14.25 -11.03 -0.23
C GLU A 241 -14.07 -11.17 1.29
N VAL A 242 -15.18 -11.27 2.04
CA VAL A 242 -15.13 -11.42 3.50
C VAL A 242 -14.49 -12.76 3.86
N ILE A 243 -14.86 -13.83 3.15
CA ILE A 243 -14.26 -15.15 3.30
C ILE A 243 -12.78 -15.16 2.91
N ALA A 244 -12.39 -14.49 1.82
CA ALA A 244 -10.99 -14.37 1.43
C ALA A 244 -10.13 -13.69 2.52
N ARG A 245 -10.67 -12.65 3.18
CA ARG A 245 -10.02 -12.00 4.31
C ARG A 245 -9.93 -12.95 5.51
N ALA A 246 -11.01 -13.66 5.85
CA ALA A 246 -11.00 -14.62 6.93
C ALA A 246 -9.94 -15.72 6.73
N ILE A 247 -9.82 -16.27 5.52
CA ILE A 247 -8.76 -17.24 5.16
C ILE A 247 -7.37 -16.66 5.43
N HIS A 248 -7.12 -15.39 5.09
CA HIS A 248 -5.83 -14.75 5.33
C HIS A 248 -5.54 -14.57 6.82
N PHE A 249 -6.50 -14.05 7.60
CA PHE A 249 -6.29 -13.78 9.04
C PHE A 249 -6.21 -15.04 9.90
N LEU A 250 -6.79 -16.16 9.45
CA LEU A 250 -6.62 -17.47 10.08
C LEU A 250 -5.34 -18.20 9.64
N SER A 251 -4.60 -17.66 8.66
CA SER A 251 -3.40 -18.31 8.14
C SER A 251 -2.12 -17.93 8.91
N PRO A 252 -1.03 -18.69 8.74
CA PRO A 252 0.29 -18.30 9.24
C PRO A 252 0.79 -16.96 8.69
N ARG A 253 0.19 -16.45 7.60
CA ARG A 253 0.54 -15.18 6.94
C ARG A 253 -0.30 -13.99 7.39
N LYS A 254 -1.04 -14.10 8.50
CA LYS A 254 -1.90 -13.03 9.04
C LYS A 254 -1.21 -11.70 9.37
N GLU A 255 0.12 -11.73 9.53
CA GLU A 255 0.95 -10.53 9.74
C GLU A 255 1.46 -9.92 8.42
N GLY A 256 1.38 -10.68 7.34
CA GLY A 256 1.78 -10.26 6.00
C GLY A 256 0.70 -9.41 5.31
N PRO A 257 1.02 -8.81 4.16
CA PRO A 257 0.06 -7.99 3.42
C PRO A 257 -1.09 -8.83 2.84
N PHE A 258 -2.31 -8.30 2.92
CA PHE A 258 -3.47 -8.79 2.15
C PHE A 258 -3.78 -7.81 1.02
N VAL A 259 -3.39 -8.17 -0.20
CA VAL A 259 -3.56 -7.32 -1.39
C VAL A 259 -4.74 -7.82 -2.20
N ARG A 260 -5.72 -6.95 -2.49
CA ARG A 260 -6.88 -7.27 -3.32
C ARG A 260 -6.77 -6.61 -4.69
N VAL A 261 -7.16 -7.37 -5.72
CA VAL A 261 -7.30 -6.89 -7.09
C VAL A 261 -8.61 -7.41 -7.66
N ASN A 262 -9.41 -6.51 -8.25
CA ASN A 262 -10.58 -6.90 -9.05
C ASN A 262 -10.18 -6.91 -10.51
N CYS A 263 -10.23 -8.09 -11.14
CA CYS A 263 -9.77 -8.30 -12.51
C CYS A 263 -10.75 -7.76 -13.55
N ALA A 264 -12.04 -7.68 -13.23
CA ALA A 264 -13.09 -7.21 -14.13
C ALA A 264 -13.13 -5.67 -14.26
N ALA A 265 -12.54 -4.95 -13.31
CA ALA A 265 -12.61 -3.48 -13.26
C ALA A 265 -11.56 -2.78 -14.14
N LEU A 266 -10.58 -3.50 -14.67
CA LEU A 266 -9.41 -2.93 -15.37
C LEU A 266 -9.33 -3.43 -16.81
N SER A 267 -8.84 -2.56 -17.71
CA SER A 267 -8.44 -3.01 -19.05
C SER A 267 -7.20 -3.91 -18.94
N GLU A 268 -6.98 -4.77 -19.93
CA GLU A 268 -5.88 -5.74 -19.94
C GLU A 268 -4.51 -5.10 -19.63
N ASN A 269 -4.14 -4.03 -20.34
CA ASN A 269 -2.87 -3.34 -20.12
C ASN A 269 -2.74 -2.73 -18.70
N LEU A 270 -3.85 -2.22 -18.15
CA LEU A 270 -3.85 -1.67 -16.79
C LEU A 270 -3.79 -2.77 -15.75
N LEU A 271 -4.46 -3.91 -15.98
CA LEU A 271 -4.42 -5.06 -15.10
C LEU A 271 -3.01 -5.63 -15.02
N GLU A 272 -2.32 -5.77 -16.15
CA GLU A 272 -0.92 -6.20 -16.19
C GLU A 272 0.00 -5.24 -15.44
N SER A 273 -0.13 -3.94 -15.71
CA SER A 273 0.66 -2.89 -15.06
C SER A 273 0.41 -2.81 -13.56
N GLU A 274 -0.83 -3.01 -13.10
CA GLU A 274 -1.15 -3.08 -11.68
C GLU A 274 -0.57 -4.36 -11.05
N LEU A 275 -0.80 -5.55 -11.62
CA LEU A 275 -0.39 -6.81 -11.01
C LEU A 275 1.13 -7.03 -11.02
N PHE A 276 1.79 -6.79 -12.14
CA PHE A 276 3.22 -7.03 -12.33
C PHE A 276 4.07 -5.77 -12.17
N GLY A 277 3.47 -4.58 -12.19
CA GLY A 277 4.24 -3.34 -12.18
C GLY A 277 4.83 -3.02 -13.54
N HIS A 278 5.44 -1.85 -13.66
CA HIS A 278 6.06 -1.39 -14.91
C HIS A 278 7.35 -0.64 -14.65
N GLU A 279 8.23 -0.67 -15.65
CA GLU A 279 9.40 0.22 -15.72
C GLU A 279 9.06 1.50 -16.48
N LYS A 280 9.84 2.56 -16.23
CA LYS A 280 9.71 3.84 -16.91
C LYS A 280 9.82 3.65 -18.43
N GLY A 281 8.84 4.17 -19.15
CA GLY A 281 8.78 4.08 -20.61
C GLY A 281 8.14 2.80 -21.17
N ALA A 282 7.60 1.91 -20.33
CA ALA A 282 6.93 0.68 -20.78
C ALA A 282 5.67 0.93 -21.66
N PHE A 283 4.96 2.04 -21.45
CA PHE A 283 3.83 2.49 -22.25
C PHE A 283 3.65 4.01 -22.16
N THR A 284 2.79 4.59 -22.99
CA THR A 284 2.46 6.02 -22.96
C THR A 284 1.83 6.41 -21.62
N GLY A 285 2.57 7.13 -20.78
CA GLY A 285 2.17 7.50 -19.41
C GLY A 285 2.98 6.84 -18.29
N ALA A 286 3.90 5.92 -18.62
CA ALA A 286 4.83 5.31 -17.65
C ALA A 286 5.98 6.27 -17.29
N HIS A 287 5.68 7.32 -16.52
CA HIS A 287 6.65 8.37 -16.17
C HIS A 287 7.69 7.93 -15.12
N ALA A 288 7.36 6.91 -14.33
CA ALA A 288 8.21 6.37 -13.26
C ALA A 288 8.01 4.85 -13.13
N ASP A 289 8.95 4.19 -12.47
CA ASP A 289 8.81 2.77 -12.13
C ASP A 289 7.73 2.58 -11.07
N ARG A 290 6.89 1.55 -11.24
CA ARG A 290 5.85 1.21 -10.27
C ARG A 290 5.90 -0.27 -9.91
N LYS A 291 5.91 -0.55 -8.60
CA LYS A 291 5.81 -1.91 -8.06
C LYS A 291 4.43 -2.51 -8.34
N GLY A 292 4.41 -3.78 -8.73
CA GLY A 292 3.18 -4.54 -8.95
C GLY A 292 2.56 -5.05 -7.67
N ARG A 293 1.28 -5.46 -7.73
CA ARG A 293 0.56 -6.06 -6.61
C ARG A 293 1.17 -7.39 -6.14
N PHE A 294 1.81 -8.16 -7.03
CA PHE A 294 2.56 -9.36 -6.62
C PHE A 294 3.75 -9.00 -5.71
N GLU A 295 4.49 -7.94 -6.04
CA GLU A 295 5.60 -7.45 -5.21
C GLU A 295 5.09 -6.89 -3.88
N LEU A 296 3.96 -6.18 -3.89
CA LEU A 296 3.33 -5.66 -2.67
C LEU A 296 2.73 -6.75 -1.77
N ALA A 297 2.40 -7.91 -2.34
CA ALA A 297 1.84 -9.06 -1.62
C ALA A 297 2.90 -10.06 -1.15
N ASP A 298 4.19 -9.77 -1.37
CA ASP A 298 5.28 -10.68 -1.00
C ASP A 298 5.28 -11.01 0.49
N GLY A 299 5.45 -12.29 0.83
CA GLY A 299 5.29 -12.81 2.19
C GLY A 299 3.85 -12.86 2.72
N GLY A 300 2.87 -12.39 1.94
CA GLY A 300 1.45 -12.28 2.33
C GLY A 300 0.49 -13.07 1.43
N THR A 301 -0.68 -12.50 1.19
CA THR A 301 -1.76 -13.08 0.38
C THR A 301 -2.23 -12.10 -0.70
N LEU A 302 -2.38 -12.60 -1.93
CA LEU A 302 -3.00 -11.87 -3.04
C LEU A 302 -4.38 -12.47 -3.31
N PHE A 303 -5.40 -11.61 -3.28
CA PHE A 303 -6.78 -11.95 -3.60
C PHE A 303 -7.15 -11.40 -4.98
N LEU A 304 -7.46 -12.29 -5.91
CA LEU A 304 -7.91 -11.99 -7.27
C LEU A 304 -9.42 -12.22 -7.37
N ASP A 305 -10.19 -11.14 -7.43
CA ASP A 305 -11.64 -11.20 -7.64
C ASP A 305 -11.97 -11.18 -9.14
N GLU A 306 -13.02 -11.91 -9.50
CA GLU A 306 -13.47 -12.15 -10.88
C GLU A 306 -12.39 -12.69 -11.83
N ILE A 307 -11.66 -13.72 -11.40
CA ILE A 307 -10.59 -14.34 -12.22
C ILE A 307 -11.12 -14.93 -13.54
N GLY A 308 -12.41 -15.25 -13.65
CA GLY A 308 -13.02 -15.79 -14.87
C GLY A 308 -13.23 -14.76 -16.00
N GLU A 309 -12.92 -13.48 -15.76
CA GLU A 309 -13.06 -12.38 -16.73
C GLU A 309 -11.73 -12.02 -17.43
N VAL A 310 -10.62 -12.65 -17.06
CA VAL A 310 -9.29 -12.27 -17.56
C VAL A 310 -9.03 -12.75 -18.99
N SER A 311 -8.27 -11.95 -19.75
CA SER A 311 -7.87 -12.26 -21.12
C SER A 311 -6.95 -13.49 -21.21
N PRO A 312 -6.93 -14.22 -22.34
CA PRO A 312 -6.01 -15.35 -22.54
C PRO A 312 -4.52 -14.98 -22.42
N GLY A 313 -4.14 -13.76 -22.84
CA GLY A 313 -2.78 -13.24 -22.67
C GLY A 313 -2.39 -13.13 -21.20
N PHE A 314 -3.29 -12.57 -20.39
CA PHE A 314 -3.11 -12.46 -18.95
C PHE A 314 -3.04 -13.83 -18.25
N GLN A 315 -3.86 -14.80 -18.66
CA GLN A 315 -3.85 -16.16 -18.10
C GLN A 315 -2.46 -16.80 -18.22
N THR A 316 -1.78 -16.60 -19.36
CA THR A 316 -0.44 -17.13 -19.62
C THR A 316 0.60 -16.54 -18.67
N LYS A 317 0.55 -15.23 -18.43
CA LYS A 317 1.45 -14.56 -17.48
C LYS A 317 1.20 -15.00 -16.05
N LEU A 318 -0.06 -15.07 -15.63
CA LEU A 318 -0.43 -15.53 -14.29
C LEU A 318 0.04 -16.98 -14.04
N LEU A 319 -0.11 -17.86 -15.03
CA LEU A 319 0.37 -19.24 -14.95
C LEU A 319 1.88 -19.29 -14.70
N ARG A 320 2.67 -18.48 -15.43
CA ARG A 320 4.13 -18.41 -15.25
C ARG A 320 4.49 -18.03 -13.81
N VAL A 321 3.83 -17.03 -13.25
CA VAL A 321 4.06 -16.61 -11.84
C VAL A 321 3.71 -17.73 -10.86
N LEU A 322 2.62 -18.47 -11.11
CA LEU A 322 2.20 -19.56 -10.23
C LEU A 322 3.09 -20.81 -10.31
N GLN A 323 3.78 -21.01 -11.43
CA GLN A 323 4.70 -22.14 -11.64
C GLN A 323 6.11 -21.80 -11.13
N GLU A 324 6.66 -20.68 -11.59
CA GLU A 324 8.07 -20.31 -11.38
C GLU A 324 8.28 -19.49 -10.10
N ARG A 325 7.21 -18.92 -9.52
CA ARG A 325 7.26 -17.95 -8.40
C ARG A 325 8.10 -16.71 -8.71
N GLU A 326 8.21 -16.39 -9.99
CA GLU A 326 8.86 -15.18 -10.47
C GLU A 326 8.04 -14.54 -11.60
N PHE A 327 8.23 -13.24 -11.77
CA PHE A 327 7.62 -12.49 -12.85
C PHE A 327 8.54 -11.35 -13.29
N GLU A 328 8.28 -10.81 -14.47
CA GLU A 328 8.99 -9.66 -15.02
C GLU A 328 8.03 -8.46 -15.02
N ARG A 329 8.56 -7.25 -14.76
CA ARG A 329 7.78 -6.01 -14.88
C ARG A 329 7.43 -5.76 -16.35
N VAL A 330 6.33 -5.08 -16.61
CA VAL A 330 6.00 -4.65 -17.97
C VAL A 330 7.11 -3.73 -18.49
N GLY A 331 7.72 -4.10 -19.61
CA GLY A 331 8.85 -3.39 -20.23
C GLY A 331 10.23 -3.74 -19.65
N GLY A 332 10.29 -4.49 -18.55
CA GLY A 332 11.52 -4.95 -17.93
C GLY A 332 11.87 -6.40 -18.32
N SER A 333 13.13 -6.78 -18.15
CA SER A 333 13.63 -8.15 -18.39
C SER A 333 14.16 -8.83 -17.13
N ARG A 334 14.14 -8.12 -15.99
CA ARG A 334 14.65 -8.65 -14.72
C ARG A 334 13.57 -9.51 -14.05
N PRO A 335 13.86 -10.80 -13.78
CA PRO A 335 12.95 -11.63 -13.01
C PRO A 335 12.94 -11.22 -11.53
N ILE A 336 11.74 -11.17 -10.94
CA ILE A 336 11.50 -10.84 -9.54
C ILE A 336 10.83 -12.05 -8.88
N LYS A 337 11.51 -12.65 -7.90
CA LYS A 337 10.97 -13.77 -7.11
C LYS A 337 10.05 -13.26 -6.01
N VAL A 338 8.89 -13.90 -5.85
CA VAL A 338 7.91 -13.57 -4.81
C VAL A 338 7.31 -14.83 -4.20
N ASP A 339 7.03 -14.80 -2.90
CA ASP A 339 6.36 -15.86 -2.16
C ASP A 339 4.97 -15.39 -1.71
N VAL A 340 3.97 -15.58 -2.57
CA VAL A 340 2.60 -15.10 -2.37
C VAL A 340 1.62 -16.26 -2.28
N ARG A 341 0.69 -16.23 -1.30
CA ARG A 341 -0.45 -17.14 -1.26
C ARG A 341 -1.55 -16.57 -2.13
N LEU A 342 -2.08 -17.37 -3.05
CA LEU A 342 -3.14 -16.93 -3.95
C LEU A 342 -4.52 -17.35 -3.43
N ILE A 343 -5.46 -16.42 -3.43
CA ILE A 343 -6.90 -16.69 -3.29
C ILE A 343 -7.58 -16.10 -4.52
N CYS A 344 -8.38 -16.90 -5.22
CA CYS A 344 -9.13 -16.47 -6.40
C CYS A 344 -10.62 -16.52 -6.10
N ALA A 345 -11.40 -15.62 -6.70
CA ALA A 345 -12.85 -15.66 -6.67
C ALA A 345 -13.44 -15.51 -8.07
N THR A 346 -14.57 -16.19 -8.33
CA THR A 346 -15.34 -16.01 -9.56
C THR A 346 -16.80 -16.41 -9.37
N ASN A 347 -17.69 -15.79 -10.14
CA ASN A 347 -19.08 -16.20 -10.31
C ASN A 347 -19.31 -17.08 -11.56
N ARG A 348 -18.30 -17.28 -12.42
CA ARG A 348 -18.41 -18.06 -13.65
C ARG A 348 -18.14 -19.54 -13.40
N ASN A 349 -18.76 -20.38 -14.23
CA ASN A 349 -18.40 -21.77 -14.36
C ASN A 349 -17.10 -21.88 -15.19
N LEU A 350 -15.98 -22.13 -14.51
CA LEU A 350 -14.67 -22.22 -15.17
C LEU A 350 -14.54 -23.49 -16.03
N GLU A 351 -15.19 -24.59 -15.66
CA GLU A 351 -15.20 -25.84 -16.44
C GLU A 351 -15.83 -25.62 -17.81
N GLU A 352 -16.96 -24.90 -17.85
CA GLU A 352 -17.56 -24.50 -19.12
C GLU A 352 -16.68 -23.54 -19.92
N ALA A 353 -15.98 -22.61 -19.25
CA ALA A 353 -15.07 -21.67 -19.90
C ALA A 353 -13.87 -22.38 -20.52
N VAL A 354 -13.35 -23.43 -19.86
CA VAL A 354 -12.34 -24.33 -20.41
C VAL A 354 -12.89 -25.09 -21.61
N GLY A 355 -14.08 -25.68 -21.51
CA GLY A 355 -14.73 -26.36 -22.64
C GLY A 355 -14.99 -25.46 -23.86
N LYS A 356 -15.21 -24.16 -23.64
CA LYS A 356 -15.38 -23.14 -24.69
C LYS A 356 -14.05 -22.55 -25.20
N GLY A 357 -12.91 -22.92 -24.61
CA GLY A 357 -11.59 -22.40 -24.96
C GLY A 357 -11.33 -20.94 -24.55
N THR A 358 -12.19 -20.35 -23.72
CA THR A 358 -12.01 -18.98 -23.21
C THR A 358 -11.15 -18.92 -21.94
N PHE A 359 -10.97 -20.06 -21.27
CA PHE A 359 -10.09 -20.22 -20.13
C PHE A 359 -9.15 -21.40 -20.34
N ARG A 360 -7.87 -21.26 -19.97
CA ARG A 360 -6.89 -22.32 -20.16
C ARG A 360 -7.02 -23.40 -19.08
N GLU A 361 -6.94 -24.65 -19.52
CA GLU A 361 -7.01 -25.84 -18.67
C GLU A 361 -5.85 -25.92 -17.66
N ASP A 362 -4.63 -25.56 -18.08
CA ASP A 362 -3.44 -25.56 -17.24
C ASP A 362 -3.52 -24.58 -16.05
N LEU A 363 -4.01 -23.36 -16.30
CA LEU A 363 -4.28 -22.38 -15.26
C LEU A 363 -5.40 -22.84 -14.32
N TYR A 364 -6.48 -23.41 -14.88
CA TYR A 364 -7.60 -23.93 -14.10
C TYR A 364 -7.12 -24.93 -13.04
N PHE A 365 -6.34 -25.93 -13.42
CA PHE A 365 -5.83 -26.92 -12.46
C PHE A 365 -4.87 -26.32 -11.42
N ARG A 366 -4.16 -25.23 -11.75
CA ARG A 366 -3.26 -24.57 -10.80
C ARG A 366 -3.97 -23.69 -9.77
N ILE A 367 -5.14 -23.14 -10.11
CA ILE A 367 -5.95 -22.33 -9.19
C ILE A 367 -7.01 -23.15 -8.45
N ASN A 368 -7.53 -24.20 -9.07
CA ASN A 368 -8.57 -25.09 -8.52
C ASN A 368 -7.95 -26.20 -7.65
N VAL A 369 -7.13 -25.82 -6.66
CA VAL A 369 -6.50 -26.78 -5.73
C VAL A 369 -7.44 -27.11 -4.58
N VAL A 370 -8.00 -26.08 -3.95
CA VAL A 370 -9.10 -26.22 -2.99
C VAL A 370 -10.20 -25.25 -3.37
N THR A 371 -11.44 -25.74 -3.43
CA THR A 371 -12.58 -24.96 -3.88
C THR A 371 -13.61 -24.87 -2.78
N VAL A 372 -14.01 -23.64 -2.46
CA VAL A 372 -15.05 -23.34 -1.46
C VAL A 372 -16.24 -22.75 -2.20
N PHE A 373 -17.40 -23.39 -2.08
CA PHE A 373 -18.64 -22.96 -2.72
C PHE A 373 -19.45 -22.09 -1.77
N MET A 374 -19.67 -20.83 -2.15
CA MET A 374 -20.50 -19.89 -1.42
C MET A 374 -21.97 -20.08 -1.79
N PRO A 375 -22.83 -20.49 -0.84
CA PRO A 375 -24.24 -20.66 -1.12
C PRO A 375 -24.93 -19.31 -1.39
N PRO A 376 -25.82 -19.24 -2.39
CA PRO A 376 -26.62 -18.06 -2.64
C PRO A 376 -27.60 -17.84 -1.48
N LEU A 377 -27.98 -16.58 -1.23
CA LEU A 377 -28.76 -16.19 -0.05
C LEU A 377 -30.12 -16.91 0.04
N ARG A 378 -30.72 -17.23 -1.11
CA ARG A 378 -31.98 -17.99 -1.22
C ARG A 378 -31.91 -19.43 -0.65
N GLU A 379 -30.73 -20.02 -0.60
CA GLU A 379 -30.47 -21.37 -0.05
C GLU A 379 -30.11 -21.32 1.44
N ARG A 380 -29.87 -20.12 1.99
CA ARG A 380 -29.52 -19.87 3.40
C ARG A 380 -30.40 -18.80 4.03
N ARG A 381 -31.71 -18.98 3.94
CA ARG A 381 -32.70 -18.00 4.45
C ARG A 381 -32.61 -17.76 5.95
N GLU A 382 -32.13 -18.75 6.70
CA GLU A 382 -31.84 -18.66 8.14
C GLU A 382 -30.84 -17.55 8.48
N ASP A 383 -30.00 -17.13 7.52
CA ASP A 383 -29.03 -16.06 7.71
C ASP A 383 -29.61 -14.67 7.48
N ILE A 384 -30.82 -14.55 6.91
CA ILE A 384 -31.42 -13.25 6.58
C ILE A 384 -31.71 -12.43 7.85
N PRO A 385 -32.38 -12.94 8.90
CA PRO A 385 -32.63 -12.15 10.11
C PRO A 385 -31.37 -11.58 10.77
N PRO A 386 -30.31 -12.36 11.07
CA PRO A 386 -29.11 -11.81 11.69
C PRO A 386 -28.34 -10.87 10.74
N LEU A 387 -28.38 -11.08 9.41
CA LEU A 387 -27.80 -10.14 8.45
C LEU A 387 -28.51 -8.78 8.50
N VAL A 388 -29.85 -8.78 8.53
CA VAL A 388 -30.63 -7.55 8.57
C VAL A 388 -30.40 -6.79 9.88
N GLU A 389 -30.36 -7.50 11.02
CA GLU A 389 -30.05 -6.90 12.32
C GLU A 389 -28.67 -6.23 12.30
N HIS A 390 -27.67 -6.90 11.73
CA HIS A 390 -26.33 -6.33 11.59
C HIS A 390 -26.30 -5.06 10.74
N PHE A 391 -26.95 -5.07 9.57
CA PHE A 391 -27.00 -3.88 8.70
C PHE A 391 -27.76 -2.73 9.35
N LEU A 392 -28.85 -3.01 10.07
CA LEU A 392 -29.60 -2.00 10.81
C LEU A 392 -28.81 -1.42 11.98
N SER A 393 -28.13 -2.25 12.77
CA SER A 393 -27.27 -1.79 13.86
C SER A 393 -26.20 -0.85 13.34
N ARG A 394 -25.52 -1.25 12.26
CA ARG A 394 -24.52 -0.42 11.60
C ARG A 394 -25.10 0.91 11.08
N TYR A 395 -26.24 0.86 10.42
CA TYR A 395 -26.91 2.07 9.93
C TYR A 395 -27.29 3.02 11.07
N ASN A 396 -27.80 2.48 12.18
CA ASN A 396 -28.21 3.22 13.36
C ASN A 396 -27.03 3.91 14.04
N GLU A 397 -25.88 3.23 14.15
CA GLU A 397 -24.64 3.82 14.65
C GLU A 397 -24.15 4.96 13.75
N GLU A 398 -24.12 4.75 12.44
CA GLU A 398 -23.64 5.75 11.46
C GLU A 398 -24.58 6.96 11.33
N SER A 399 -25.90 6.74 11.46
CA SER A 399 -26.92 7.79 11.29
C SER A 399 -27.43 8.39 12.60
N HIS A 400 -26.94 7.91 13.75
CA HIS A 400 -27.42 8.26 15.09
C HIS A 400 -28.95 8.13 15.24
N ARG A 401 -29.52 7.05 14.68
CA ARG A 401 -30.96 6.73 14.77
C ARG A 401 -31.16 5.39 15.50
N ALA A 402 -32.40 5.11 15.89
CA ALA A 402 -32.78 3.85 16.53
C ALA A 402 -33.90 3.16 15.73
N ILE A 403 -33.61 2.83 14.46
CA ILE A 403 -34.58 2.20 13.56
C ILE A 403 -34.64 0.69 13.85
N THR A 404 -35.86 0.18 13.93
CA THR A 404 -36.19 -1.23 14.12
C THR A 404 -36.91 -1.78 12.89
N LEU A 405 -36.97 -3.11 12.75
CA LEU A 405 -37.72 -3.78 11.67
C LEU A 405 -38.98 -4.43 12.23
N SER A 406 -40.12 -4.24 11.57
CA SER A 406 -41.36 -4.93 11.95
C SER A 406 -41.33 -6.41 11.53
N PRO A 407 -41.98 -7.33 12.27
CA PRO A 407 -42.04 -8.75 11.90
C PRO A 407 -42.60 -8.99 10.49
N GLU A 408 -43.56 -8.18 10.05
CA GLU A 408 -44.16 -8.27 8.71
C GLU A 408 -43.16 -7.89 7.62
N ALA A 409 -42.31 -6.88 7.87
CA ALA A 409 -41.25 -6.50 6.94
C ALA A 409 -40.18 -7.59 6.84
N LEU A 410 -39.82 -8.23 7.96
CA LEU A 410 -38.88 -9.35 7.97
C LEU A 410 -39.42 -10.55 7.17
N GLN A 411 -40.71 -10.86 7.31
CA GLN A 411 -41.34 -11.94 6.57
C GLN A 411 -41.25 -11.73 5.05
N ILE A 412 -41.47 -10.50 4.59
CA ILE A 412 -41.30 -10.12 3.17
C ILE A 412 -39.84 -10.35 2.72
N MET A 413 -38.86 -10.04 3.56
CA MET A 413 -37.45 -10.29 3.25
C MET A 413 -37.12 -11.78 3.15
N LEU A 414 -37.73 -12.63 3.98
CA LEU A 414 -37.54 -14.09 3.96
C LEU A 414 -38.14 -14.78 2.72
N GLU A 415 -39.19 -14.20 2.15
CA GLU A 415 -39.88 -14.72 0.96
C GLU A 415 -39.19 -14.32 -0.35
N CYS A 416 -38.32 -13.31 -0.32
CA CYS A 416 -37.60 -12.82 -1.49
C CYS A 416 -36.46 -13.77 -1.92
N ASN A 417 -36.22 -13.85 -3.23
CA ASN A 417 -35.19 -14.70 -3.83
C ASN A 417 -33.78 -14.08 -3.84
N TRP A 418 -33.65 -12.77 -3.62
CA TRP A 418 -32.38 -12.03 -3.54
C TRP A 418 -31.35 -12.39 -4.64
N PRO A 419 -31.62 -12.10 -5.93
CA PRO A 419 -30.69 -12.39 -7.03
C PRO A 419 -29.29 -11.73 -6.90
N GLY A 420 -29.20 -10.59 -6.21
CA GLY A 420 -27.94 -9.92 -5.85
C GLY A 420 -27.40 -10.31 -4.47
N ASN A 421 -27.96 -11.36 -3.86
CA ASN A 421 -27.53 -11.94 -2.59
C ASN A 421 -27.45 -10.90 -1.45
N VAL A 422 -26.42 -10.99 -0.61
CA VAL A 422 -26.23 -10.14 0.58
C VAL A 422 -26.10 -8.66 0.19
N ARG A 423 -25.49 -8.36 -0.96
CA ARG A 423 -25.34 -6.98 -1.46
C ARG A 423 -26.69 -6.33 -1.76
N GLU A 424 -27.62 -7.09 -2.32
CA GLU A 424 -28.98 -6.60 -2.57
C GLU A 424 -29.76 -6.42 -1.27
N LEU A 425 -29.61 -7.37 -0.34
CA LEU A 425 -30.23 -7.29 0.99
C LEU A 425 -29.75 -6.03 1.74
N GLU A 426 -28.44 -5.79 1.81
CA GLU A 426 -27.83 -4.61 2.44
C GLU A 426 -28.41 -3.32 1.84
N ASN A 427 -28.38 -3.18 0.51
CA ASN A 427 -28.94 -2.02 -0.19
C ASN A 427 -30.44 -1.84 0.08
N CYS A 428 -31.20 -2.93 0.19
CA CYS A 428 -32.63 -2.87 0.47
C CYS A 428 -32.90 -2.37 1.88
N VAL A 429 -32.18 -2.91 2.88
CA VAL A 429 -32.28 -2.49 4.29
C VAL A 429 -31.89 -1.02 4.45
N GLU A 430 -30.77 -0.59 3.88
CA GLU A 430 -30.29 0.79 3.94
C GLU A 430 -31.30 1.76 3.29
N ARG A 431 -31.85 1.39 2.14
CA ARG A 431 -32.88 2.19 1.45
C ARG A 431 -34.14 2.33 2.29
N CYS A 432 -34.62 1.24 2.89
CA CYS A 432 -35.79 1.27 3.78
C CYS A 432 -35.51 2.17 4.99
N ALA A 433 -34.40 1.96 5.70
CA ALA A 433 -34.00 2.75 6.85
C ALA A 433 -33.91 4.25 6.54
N THR A 434 -33.37 4.61 5.37
CA THR A 434 -33.26 6.00 4.92
C THR A 434 -34.61 6.64 4.60
N MET A 435 -35.53 5.88 4.01
CA MET A 435 -36.84 6.40 3.58
C MET A 435 -37.88 6.38 4.72
N THR A 436 -37.67 5.59 5.77
CA THR A 436 -38.59 5.49 6.90
C THR A 436 -38.58 6.78 7.72
N ARG A 437 -39.76 7.39 7.81
CA ARG A 437 -40.00 8.65 8.55
C ARG A 437 -40.15 8.47 10.07
N GLY A 438 -40.28 7.23 10.56
CA GLY A 438 -40.36 6.88 11.98
C GLY A 438 -39.21 5.99 12.44
N ASP A 439 -39.42 5.29 13.55
CA ASP A 439 -38.40 4.44 14.19
C ASP A 439 -38.58 2.94 13.89
N THR A 440 -39.53 2.59 13.02
CA THR A 440 -39.79 1.21 12.61
C THR A 440 -40.04 1.12 11.11
N ILE A 441 -39.25 0.29 10.42
CA ILE A 441 -39.46 -0.09 9.02
C ILE A 441 -40.63 -1.07 8.99
N ARG A 442 -41.70 -0.68 8.30
CA ARG A 442 -42.92 -1.50 8.15
C ARG A 442 -42.97 -2.17 6.79
N ALA A 443 -43.87 -3.15 6.65
CA ALA A 443 -44.15 -3.79 5.37
C ALA A 443 -44.44 -2.79 4.23
N THR A 444 -45.12 -1.68 4.54
CA THR A 444 -45.39 -0.62 3.57
C THR A 444 -44.11 0.03 3.06
N ASP A 445 -43.05 0.14 3.86
CA ASP A 445 -41.82 0.82 3.43
C ASP A 445 -41.01 -0.01 2.42
N MET A 446 -41.36 -1.29 2.25
CA MET A 446 -40.68 -2.22 1.37
C MET A 446 -40.87 -1.85 -0.11
N PRO A 447 -39.79 -1.73 -0.92
CA PRO A 447 -39.89 -1.34 -2.33
C PRO A 447 -40.75 -2.28 -3.18
N CYS A 448 -40.82 -3.57 -2.84
CA CYS A 448 -41.59 -4.57 -3.57
C CYS A 448 -43.11 -4.36 -3.46
N GLN A 449 -43.61 -3.83 -2.34
CA GLN A 449 -45.03 -3.56 -2.14
C GLN A 449 -45.54 -2.40 -3.02
N HIS A 450 -44.61 -1.57 -3.51
CA HIS A 450 -44.91 -0.39 -4.32
C HIS A 450 -44.54 -0.55 -5.80
N GLY A 451 -44.17 -1.75 -6.26
CA GLY A 451 -43.67 -1.97 -7.61
C GLY A 451 -42.32 -1.26 -7.90
N LYS A 452 -41.60 -0.85 -6.85
CA LYS A 452 -40.30 -0.14 -6.91
C LYS A 452 -39.12 -1.06 -6.60
N CYS A 453 -39.33 -2.38 -6.67
CA CYS A 453 -38.27 -3.36 -6.54
C CYS A 453 -37.43 -3.38 -7.82
N PHE A 454 -36.21 -2.85 -7.75
CA PHE A 454 -35.31 -2.81 -8.89
C PHE A 454 -34.97 -4.22 -9.41
N SER A 455 -34.94 -5.22 -8.54
CA SER A 455 -34.63 -6.61 -8.90
C SER A 455 -35.71 -7.24 -9.77
N LEU A 456 -36.99 -6.98 -9.47
CA LEU A 456 -38.12 -7.38 -10.32
C LEU A 456 -38.10 -6.67 -11.69
N VAL A 457 -37.74 -5.39 -11.72
CA VAL A 457 -37.59 -4.64 -12.98
C VAL A 457 -36.48 -5.24 -13.84
N LEU A 458 -35.31 -5.51 -13.26
CA LEU A 458 -34.16 -6.09 -13.98
C LEU A 458 -34.42 -7.55 -14.42
N GLN A 459 -35.17 -8.33 -13.64
CA GLN A 459 -35.61 -9.68 -14.03
C GLN A 459 -36.66 -9.66 -15.15
N GLY A 460 -37.55 -8.67 -15.16
CA GLY A 460 -38.52 -8.46 -16.25
C GLY A 460 -37.86 -8.15 -17.59
N TYR A 461 -36.75 -7.39 -17.58
CA TYR A 461 -35.94 -7.11 -18.79
C TYR A 461 -35.13 -8.32 -19.29
N THR A 462 -34.65 -9.19 -18.40
CA THR A 462 -33.87 -10.38 -18.78
C THR A 462 -34.74 -11.54 -19.29
N THR A 463 -35.99 -11.63 -18.85
CA THR A 463 -36.95 -12.65 -19.32
C THR A 463 -37.46 -12.34 -20.73
N THR A 464 -37.70 -11.07 -21.05
CA THR A 464 -38.18 -10.65 -22.40
C THR A 464 -37.14 -10.82 -23.52
N GLN A 465 -35.85 -10.98 -23.22
CA GLN A 465 -34.83 -11.31 -24.23
C GLN A 465 -34.54 -12.81 -24.36
N ARG A 466 -34.99 -13.66 -23.43
CA ARG A 466 -34.81 -15.13 -23.52
C ARG A 466 -35.96 -15.85 -24.22
N GLU A 467 -37.13 -15.23 -24.32
CA GLU A 467 -38.27 -15.74 -25.10
C GLU A 467 -38.42 -15.04 -26.45
N SER A 468 -37.40 -15.15 -27.32
CA SER A 468 -37.68 -15.18 -28.76
C SER A 468 -38.08 -16.60 -29.15
N VAL A 469 -39.29 -16.98 -28.74
CA VAL A 469 -39.96 -18.16 -29.30
C VAL A 469 -40.12 -17.91 -30.79
N VAL A 470 -39.41 -18.68 -31.60
CA VAL A 470 -39.68 -18.81 -33.03
C VAL A 470 -41.08 -19.42 -33.15
N LEU A 471 -42.09 -18.57 -33.35
CA LEU A 471 -43.40 -19.02 -33.80
C LEU A 471 -43.28 -19.49 -35.25
N PRO A 472 -43.73 -20.71 -35.60
CA PRO A 472 -43.76 -21.13 -36.98
C PRO A 472 -44.87 -20.34 -37.69
N VAL A 473 -44.51 -19.44 -38.60
CA VAL A 473 -45.49 -18.80 -39.47
C VAL A 473 -46.06 -19.88 -40.39
N ALA A 474 -47.30 -20.27 -40.11
CA ALA A 474 -48.08 -21.16 -40.95
C ALA A 474 -48.24 -20.56 -42.35
N ARG A 475 -47.93 -21.37 -43.37
CA ARG A 475 -48.17 -21.06 -44.79
C ARG A 475 -49.67 -20.84 -45.03
N ALA A 476 -50.08 -19.60 -45.23
CA ALA A 476 -51.38 -19.29 -45.85
C ALA A 476 -51.18 -19.02 -47.36
N ARG A 477 -51.97 -19.74 -48.17
CA ARG A 477 -52.02 -19.68 -49.64
C ARG A 477 -52.45 -18.28 -50.12
N LEU A 478 -51.78 -17.81 -51.17
CA LEU A 478 -52.15 -16.64 -51.97
C LEU A 478 -53.46 -16.84 -52.74
N PRO A 479 -54.36 -15.84 -52.80
CA PRO A 479 -55.27 -15.63 -53.92
C PRO A 479 -54.61 -14.74 -55.00
N SER A 480 -54.87 -15.09 -56.26
CA SER A 480 -54.38 -14.41 -57.47
C SER A 480 -54.98 -13.01 -57.70
N PRO A 481 -54.37 -12.18 -58.57
CA PRO A 481 -54.54 -10.73 -58.57
C PRO A 481 -55.40 -10.21 -59.72
N VAL A 482 -56.25 -9.20 -59.50
CA VAL A 482 -56.63 -8.21 -60.54
C VAL A 482 -57.01 -6.86 -59.90
N THR A 483 -56.24 -5.80 -60.25
CA THR A 483 -56.52 -4.34 -60.36
C THR A 483 -57.24 -3.60 -59.21
N ALA A 484 -56.96 -2.35 -58.82
CA ALA A 484 -56.06 -1.21 -59.08
C ALA A 484 -56.42 -0.17 -57.95
N PRO A 485 -56.05 1.13 -57.93
CA PRO A 485 -54.87 1.86 -58.40
C PRO A 485 -54.14 2.62 -57.27
N GLY A 486 -52.92 3.06 -57.54
CA GLY A 486 -52.41 4.40 -57.21
C GLY A 486 -52.24 4.83 -55.75
N ALA A 487 -50.99 4.83 -55.27
CA ALA A 487 -50.52 5.75 -54.23
C ALA A 487 -49.08 6.19 -54.54
N ALA A 488 -48.99 7.28 -55.31
CA ALA A 488 -47.87 8.24 -55.31
C ALA A 488 -47.85 8.97 -53.96
N ALA A 489 -46.79 9.61 -53.45
CA ALA A 489 -45.38 9.76 -53.76
C ALA A 489 -44.74 10.37 -52.49
N ALA A 490 -43.49 10.04 -52.19
CA ALA A 490 -42.64 10.82 -51.27
C ALA A 490 -41.81 11.83 -52.09
N PRO A 491 -41.49 13.01 -51.55
CA PRO A 491 -41.24 14.19 -52.38
C PRO A 491 -39.90 14.09 -53.12
N ALA A 492 -40.02 14.25 -54.44
CA ALA A 492 -38.94 14.67 -55.29
C ALA A 492 -38.75 16.18 -55.15
N THR A 493 -37.51 16.59 -54.88
CA THR A 493 -36.94 17.79 -55.46
C THR A 493 -35.62 17.37 -56.10
N ALA A 494 -35.74 16.74 -57.26
CA ALA A 494 -34.73 16.79 -58.30
C ALA A 494 -35.13 17.95 -59.21
N SER A 495 -34.34 19.02 -59.20
CA SER A 495 -34.10 19.78 -60.42
C SER A 495 -32.92 19.10 -61.11
N GLY A 496 -33.12 18.77 -62.38
CA GLY A 496 -32.38 17.77 -63.14
C GLY A 496 -30.88 18.01 -63.25
N ASP A 497 -30.14 16.90 -63.22
CA ASP A 497 -29.23 16.50 -64.29
C ASP A 497 -28.81 15.04 -64.01
N ALA A 498 -28.73 14.22 -65.05
CA ALA A 498 -28.14 12.88 -64.93
C ALA A 498 -26.68 13.02 -64.46
N PRO A 499 -26.16 12.13 -63.59
CA PRO A 499 -24.78 12.24 -63.14
C PRO A 499 -23.85 12.14 -64.37
N PRO A 500 -22.93 13.10 -64.56
CA PRO A 500 -21.98 13.06 -65.67
C PRO A 500 -21.10 11.81 -65.59
N ASP A 501 -20.70 11.29 -66.76
CA ASP A 501 -19.89 10.07 -66.86
C ASP A 501 -18.47 10.26 -66.31
N ASP A 502 -17.98 11.51 -66.25
CA ASP A 502 -16.67 11.82 -65.68
C ASP A 502 -16.67 11.78 -64.14
N GLU A 503 -15.71 11.04 -63.56
CA GLU A 503 -15.63 10.81 -62.12
C GLU A 503 -15.47 12.10 -61.30
N HIS A 504 -14.71 13.09 -61.80
CA HIS A 504 -14.51 14.35 -61.09
C HIS A 504 -15.81 15.15 -61.05
N GLU A 505 -16.50 15.27 -62.19
CA GLU A 505 -17.77 15.99 -62.28
C GLU A 505 -18.87 15.32 -61.46
N ARG A 506 -18.90 13.98 -61.42
CA ARG A 506 -19.86 13.22 -60.62
C ARG A 506 -19.71 13.43 -59.11
N LEU A 507 -18.46 13.59 -58.63
CA LEU A 507 -18.17 13.92 -57.23
C LEU A 507 -18.63 15.34 -56.88
N VAL A 508 -18.37 16.32 -57.76
CA VAL A 508 -18.83 17.70 -57.56
C VAL A 508 -20.35 17.78 -57.58
N TRP A 509 -20.99 17.11 -58.52
CA TRP A 509 -22.45 17.01 -58.62
C TRP A 509 -23.06 16.43 -57.33
N ALA A 510 -22.55 15.29 -56.85
CA ALA A 510 -23.06 14.67 -55.62
C ALA A 510 -22.87 15.56 -54.38
N MET A 511 -21.77 16.30 -54.31
CA MET A 511 -21.51 17.26 -53.24
C MET A 511 -22.47 18.45 -53.31
N GLN A 512 -22.78 18.97 -54.50
CA GLN A 512 -23.75 20.07 -54.67
C GLN A 512 -25.17 19.64 -54.29
N GLN A 513 -25.62 18.48 -54.75
CA GLN A 513 -26.96 17.94 -54.44
C GLN A 513 -27.16 17.70 -52.93
N CYS A 514 -26.07 17.45 -52.19
CA CYS A 514 -26.11 17.20 -50.76
C CYS A 514 -25.74 18.41 -49.89
N GLY A 515 -25.63 19.62 -50.47
CA GLY A 515 -25.27 20.83 -49.72
C GLY A 515 -23.86 20.79 -49.12
N TRP A 516 -22.91 20.17 -49.83
CA TRP A 516 -21.50 19.97 -49.44
C TRP A 516 -21.27 19.12 -48.18
N VAL A 517 -22.28 18.36 -47.74
CA VAL A 517 -22.17 17.41 -46.63
C VAL A 517 -21.66 16.05 -47.11
N GLN A 518 -20.39 15.74 -46.81
CA GLN A 518 -19.71 14.52 -47.28
C GLN A 518 -20.43 13.22 -46.92
N ALA A 519 -21.01 13.10 -45.72
CA ALA A 519 -21.69 11.88 -45.30
C ALA A 519 -22.98 11.61 -46.10
N LYS A 520 -23.67 12.66 -46.55
CA LYS A 520 -24.85 12.54 -47.42
C LYS A 520 -24.45 12.20 -48.85
N ALA A 521 -23.42 12.88 -49.37
CA ALA A 521 -22.88 12.60 -50.71
C ALA A 521 -22.33 11.17 -50.82
N ALA A 522 -21.70 10.63 -49.76
CA ALA A 522 -21.22 9.26 -49.71
C ALA A 522 -22.36 8.24 -49.86
N ARG A 523 -23.50 8.48 -49.18
CA ARG A 523 -24.70 7.64 -49.33
C ARG A 523 -25.31 7.75 -50.72
N LEU A 524 -25.33 8.95 -51.31
CA LEU A 524 -25.85 9.17 -52.66
C LEU A 524 -25.04 8.41 -53.72
N LEU A 525 -23.72 8.33 -53.54
CA LEU A 525 -22.81 7.61 -54.43
C LEU A 525 -22.63 6.13 -54.06
N GLY A 526 -23.24 5.65 -52.97
CA GLY A 526 -23.11 4.26 -52.51
C GLY A 526 -21.73 3.88 -51.97
N ILE A 527 -20.92 4.87 -51.55
CA ILE A 527 -19.55 4.68 -51.04
C ILE A 527 -19.44 5.04 -49.56
N THR A 528 -18.33 4.65 -48.91
CA THR A 528 -18.10 4.98 -47.50
C THR A 528 -17.62 6.44 -47.31
N PRO A 529 -17.88 7.07 -46.14
CA PRO A 529 -17.39 8.43 -45.85
C PRO A 529 -15.87 8.59 -45.91
N ARG A 530 -15.08 7.53 -45.71
CA ARG A 530 -13.63 7.58 -45.89
C ARG A 530 -13.23 7.62 -47.36
N GLN A 531 -13.93 6.87 -48.21
CA GLN A 531 -13.68 6.85 -49.66
C GLN A 531 -14.00 8.19 -50.31
N ILE A 532 -15.10 8.85 -49.91
CA ILE A 532 -15.42 10.18 -50.46
C ILE A 532 -14.39 11.23 -50.06
N GLY A 533 -13.88 11.18 -48.82
CA GLY A 533 -12.81 12.08 -48.36
C GLY A 533 -11.50 11.90 -49.14
N TYR A 534 -11.17 10.66 -49.50
CA TYR A 534 -10.01 10.36 -50.36
C TYR A 534 -10.23 10.84 -51.80
N ALA A 535 -11.41 10.57 -52.38
CA ALA A 535 -11.75 10.97 -53.74
C ALA A 535 -11.72 12.50 -53.92
N LEU A 536 -12.26 13.27 -52.97
CA LEU A 536 -12.23 14.73 -53.00
C LEU A 536 -10.79 15.29 -52.98
N ARG A 537 -9.86 14.67 -52.23
CA ARG A 537 -8.45 15.06 -52.23
C ARG A 537 -7.74 14.69 -53.53
N LYS A 538 -7.98 13.48 -54.05
CA LYS A 538 -7.39 12.97 -55.29
C LYS A 538 -7.74 13.89 -56.48
N TYR A 539 -8.99 14.35 -56.53
CA TYR A 539 -9.53 15.19 -57.59
C TYR A 539 -9.47 16.70 -57.25
N ASN A 540 -8.83 17.08 -56.15
CA ASN A 540 -8.61 18.45 -55.68
C ASN A 540 -9.90 19.32 -55.58
N VAL A 541 -11.01 18.71 -55.18
CA VAL A 541 -12.31 19.38 -55.03
C VAL A 541 -12.39 20.03 -53.65
N GLN A 542 -12.36 21.37 -53.60
CA GLN A 542 -12.48 22.11 -52.33
C GLN A 542 -13.91 22.08 -51.79
N VAL A 543 -14.06 21.59 -50.55
CA VAL A 543 -15.36 21.52 -49.86
C VAL A 543 -15.75 22.90 -49.36
N ARG A 544 -16.80 23.49 -49.94
CA ARG A 544 -17.36 24.76 -49.46
C ARG A 544 -18.18 24.50 -48.19
N ARG A 545 -17.80 25.12 -47.07
CA ARG A 545 -18.64 25.16 -45.86
C ARG A 545 -19.51 26.41 -45.93
N PHE A 546 -20.82 26.22 -45.98
CA PHE A 546 -21.81 27.28 -45.80
C PHE A 546 -22.28 27.30 -44.35
#